data_AF-A0A258IEZ9-F1
#
_entry.id   AF-A0A258IEZ9-F1
#
_cell.length_a   1.000
_cell.length_b   1.000
_cell.length_c   1.000
_cell.angle_alpha   90.00
_cell.angle_beta   90.00
_cell.angle_gamma   90.00
#
_symmetry.space_group_name_H-M   'P 1'
#
loop_
_entity.id
_entity.type
_entity.pdbx_description
1 polymer ?
#
loop_
_entity_poly.entity_id
_entity_poly.type
_entity_poly.pdbx_seq_one_letter_code
_entity_poly.pdbx_strand_id
1 'polypeptide(L)'
;MEVRDAEVQRQAEKTNLHEAYQAWKRKHGIKRVERDTLEWIRMMQATNADHDRFERAKAVERNARRRLATAVDRYRKGGDA
;
A
#
# COMPACT_ATOMS: atom_id res chain seq x y z
N MET A 1 -10.88 4.14 11.90
CA MET A 1 -10.15 3.01 11.31
C MET A 1 -9.11 2.51 12.30
N GLU A 2 -9.24 1.25 12.67
CA GLU A 2 -8.30 0.58 13.57
C GLU A 2 -7.03 0.15 12.82
N VAL A 3 -6.00 -0.26 13.56
CA VAL A 3 -4.74 -0.74 12.95
C VAL A 3 -4.99 -1.98 12.10
N ARG A 4 -5.79 -2.93 12.60
CA ARG A 4 -6.11 -4.17 11.90
C ARG A 4 -6.82 -3.91 10.57
N ASP A 5 -7.83 -3.03 10.56
CA ASP A 5 -8.53 -2.66 9.32
C ASP A 5 -7.57 -2.03 8.31
N ALA A 6 -6.68 -1.16 8.77
CA ALA A 6 -5.72 -0.49 7.91
C ALA A 6 -4.67 -1.46 7.35
N GLU A 7 -4.25 -2.46 8.12
CA GLU A 7 -3.37 -3.55 7.66
C GLU A 7 -4.06 -4.42 6.60
N VAL A 8 -5.33 -4.78 6.82
CA VAL A 8 -6.14 -5.52 5.85
C VAL A 8 -6.30 -4.72 4.56
N GLN A 9 -6.61 -3.43 4.67
CA GLN A 9 -6.73 -2.55 3.52
C GLN A 9 -5.40 -2.43 2.75
N ARG A 10 -4.27 -2.21 3.45
CA ARG A 10 -2.95 -2.16 2.79
C ARG A 10 -2.63 -3.48 2.08
N GLN A 11 -2.99 -4.61 2.69
CA GLN A 11 -2.76 -5.91 2.08
C GLN A 11 -3.64 -6.13 0.84
N ALA A 12 -4.90 -5.71 0.87
CA ALA A 12 -5.79 -5.77 -0.28
C ALA A 12 -5.25 -4.92 -1.45
N GLU A 13 -4.86 -3.67 -1.19
CA GLU A 13 -4.32 -2.79 -2.25
C GLU A 13 -2.98 -3.27 -2.79
N LYS A 14 -2.17 -3.97 -1.97
CA LYS A 14 -0.95 -4.64 -2.46
C LYS A 14 -1.28 -5.74 -3.46
N THR A 15 -2.30 -6.55 -3.17
CA THR A 15 -2.77 -7.61 -4.07
C THR A 15 -3.32 -7.01 -5.36
N ASN A 16 -4.15 -5.97 -5.27
CA ASN A 16 -4.70 -5.27 -6.43
C ASN A 16 -3.59 -4.72 -7.34
N LEU A 17 -2.59 -4.04 -6.77
CA LEU A 17 -1.45 -3.53 -7.55
C LEU A 17 -0.66 -4.66 -8.23
N HIS A 18 -0.46 -5.77 -7.52
CA HIS A 18 0.19 -6.94 -8.12
C HIS A 18 -0.61 -7.48 -9.30
N GLU A 19 -1.92 -7.64 -9.14
CA GLU A 19 -2.81 -8.11 -10.19
C GLU A 19 -2.83 -7.17 -11.39
N ALA A 20 -2.81 -5.85 -11.17
CA ALA A 20 -2.71 -4.84 -12.21
C ALA A 20 -1.42 -4.99 -13.03
N TYR A 21 -0.26 -5.18 -12.37
CA TYR A 21 0.99 -5.48 -13.07
C TYR A 21 0.92 -6.78 -13.88
N GLN A 22 0.33 -7.85 -13.34
CA GLN A 22 0.20 -9.11 -14.05
C GLN A 22 -0.76 -9.00 -15.24
N ALA A 23 -1.88 -8.29 -15.08
CA ALA A 23 -2.85 -8.04 -16.14
C ALA A 23 -2.22 -7.23 -17.28
N TRP A 24 -1.46 -6.18 -16.95
CA TRP A 24 -0.73 -5.38 -17.93
C TRP A 24 0.28 -6.23 -18.70
N LYS A 25 1.08 -7.04 -18.01
CA LYS A 25 2.04 -7.96 -18.63
C LYS A 25 1.38 -8.97 -19.57
N ARG A 26 0.28 -9.60 -19.13
CA ARG A 26 -0.50 -10.53 -19.96
C ARG A 26 -1.04 -9.86 -21.21
N LYS A 27 -1.61 -8.65 -21.07
CA LYS A 27 -2.16 -7.87 -22.19
C LYS A 27 -1.11 -7.55 -23.26
N HIS A 28 0.14 -7.35 -22.87
CA HIS A 28 1.23 -6.98 -23.79
C HIS A 28 2.13 -8.16 -24.18
N GLY A 29 1.84 -9.38 -23.71
CA GLY A 29 2.67 -10.57 -23.99
C GLY A 29 4.06 -10.53 -23.35
N ILE A 30 4.27 -9.72 -22.31
CA ILE A 30 5.58 -9.51 -21.68
C ILE A 30 5.74 -10.43 -20.47
N LYS A 31 6.75 -11.30 -20.48
CA LYS A 31 7.04 -12.19 -19.34
C LYS A 31 7.65 -11.44 -18.14
N ARG A 32 8.61 -10.55 -18.41
CA ARG A 32 9.38 -9.82 -17.41
C ARG A 32 9.57 -8.38 -17.85
N VAL A 33 9.42 -7.47 -16.91
CA VAL A 33 9.66 -6.04 -17.09
C VAL A 33 10.85 -5.69 -16.20
N GLU A 34 11.94 -5.26 -16.81
CA GLU A 34 13.13 -4.75 -16.11
C GLU A 34 12.88 -3.29 -15.69
N ARG A 35 13.52 -2.84 -14.61
CA ARG A 35 13.41 -1.43 -14.21
C ARG A 35 14.05 -0.52 -15.25
N ASP A 36 13.55 0.71 -15.34
CA ASP A 36 14.06 1.78 -16.22
C ASP A 36 13.98 1.50 -17.72
N THR A 37 13.25 0.46 -18.15
CA THR A 37 12.92 0.24 -19.57
C THR A 37 11.66 0.98 -20.00
N LEU A 38 11.42 1.06 -21.31
CA LEU A 38 10.20 1.68 -21.85
C LEU A 38 8.94 0.92 -21.41
N GLU A 39 9.00 -0.41 -21.34
CA GLU A 39 7.94 -1.26 -20.84
C GLU A 39 7.63 -0.96 -19.37
N TRP A 40 8.67 -0.73 -18.56
CA TRP A 40 8.50 -0.33 -17.17
C TRP A 40 7.77 1.00 -17.05
N ILE A 41 8.21 2.01 -17.79
CA ILE A 41 7.57 3.34 -17.79
C ILE A 41 6.09 3.21 -18.18
N ARG A 42 5.79 2.45 -19.25
CA ARG A 42 4.42 2.22 -19.72
C ARG A 42 3.58 1.45 -18.71
N MET A 43 4.14 0.44 -18.05
CA MET A 43 3.45 -0.32 -17.01
C MET A 43 3.13 0.57 -15.81
N MET A 44 4.11 1.32 -15.32
CA MET A 44 3.93 2.23 -14.19
C MET A 44 2.91 3.32 -14.49
N GLN A 45 2.92 3.90 -15.70
CA GLN A 45 1.90 4.86 -16.13
C GLN A 45 0.50 4.22 -16.16
N ALA A 46 0.38 3.01 -16.73
CA ALA A 46 -0.90 2.32 -16.84
C ALA A 46 -1.49 1.88 -15.49
N THR A 47 -0.64 1.64 -14.49
CA THR A 47 -1.02 1.13 -13.16
C THR A 47 -0.85 2.19 -12.06
N ASN A 48 -0.65 3.46 -12.46
CA ASN A 48 -0.39 4.55 -11.52
C ASN A 48 -1.53 4.72 -10.49
N ALA A 49 -2.78 4.53 -10.91
CA ALA A 49 -3.92 4.63 -10.01
C ALA A 49 -3.89 3.56 -8.89
N ASP A 50 -3.51 2.32 -9.22
CA ASP A 50 -3.37 1.24 -8.25
C ASP A 50 -2.17 1.47 -7.33
N HIS A 51 -1.07 1.99 -7.89
CA HIS A 51 0.10 2.40 -7.12
C HIS A 51 -0.24 3.48 -6.10
N ASP A 52 -0.98 4.51 -6.50
CA ASP A 52 -1.43 5.59 -5.62
C ASP A 52 -2.38 5.09 -4.53
N ARG A 53 -3.27 4.14 -4.84
CA ARG A 53 -4.14 3.50 -3.83
C ARG A 53 -3.30 2.77 -2.79
N PHE A 54 -2.31 2.00 -3.22
CA PHE A 54 -1.41 1.28 -2.32
C PHE A 54 -0.59 2.22 -1.43
N GLU A 55 -0.04 3.31 -1.99
CA GLU A 55 0.69 4.31 -1.21
C GLU A 55 -0.20 5.05 -0.20
N ARG A 56 -1.44 5.38 -0.58
CA ARG A 56 -2.42 5.92 0.37
C ARG A 56 -2.75 4.93 1.49
N ALA A 57 -2.93 3.65 1.17
CA ALA A 57 -3.20 2.62 2.19
C ALA A 57 -2.03 2.45 3.16
N LYS A 58 -0.78 2.51 2.69
CA LYS A 58 0.42 2.56 3.55
C LYS A 58 0.41 3.76 4.50
N ALA A 59 0.04 4.95 4.00
CA ALA A 59 -0.04 6.15 4.82
C ALA A 59 -1.13 6.03 5.89
N VAL A 60 -2.29 5.45 5.54
CA VAL A 60 -3.39 5.19 6.47
C VAL A 60 -2.98 4.21 7.57
N GLU A 61 -2.33 3.10 7.22
CA GLU A 61 -1.82 2.13 8.19
C GLU A 61 -0.81 2.78 9.16
N ARG A 62 0.17 3.53 8.62
CA ARG A 62 1.15 4.26 9.43
C ARG A 62 0.46 5.23 10.40
N ASN A 63 -0.56 5.96 9.96
CA ASN A 63 -1.29 6.89 10.80
C ASN A 63 -2.10 6.15 11.88
N ALA A 64 -2.72 5.01 11.56
CA ALA A 64 -3.41 4.17 12.53
C ALA A 64 -2.46 3.67 13.63
N ARG A 65 -1.26 3.18 13.25
CA ARG A 65 -0.23 2.75 14.20
C ARG A 65 0.23 3.88 15.11
N ARG A 66 0.43 5.09 14.57
CA ARG A 66 0.81 6.28 15.37
C ARG A 66 -0.26 6.66 16.39
N ARG A 67 -1.54 6.62 16.00
CA ARG A 67 -2.66 6.87 16.92
C ARG A 67 -2.70 5.85 18.04
N LEU A 68 -2.52 4.56 17.73
CA LEU A 68 -2.49 3.50 18.73
C LEU A 68 -1.32 3.71 19.71
N ALA A 69 -0.11 3.98 19.20
CA ALA A 69 1.05 4.25 20.05
C ALA A 69 0.81 5.44 20.99
N THR A 70 0.19 6.51 20.48
CA THR A 70 -0.17 7.69 21.29
C THR A 70 -1.20 7.35 22.37
N ALA A 71 -2.20 6.53 22.05
CA ALA A 71 -3.21 6.11 23.01
C ALA A 71 -2.59 5.25 24.13
N VAL A 72 -1.70 4.32 23.79
CA VAL A 72 -0.95 3.50 24.75
C VAL A 72 -0.04 4.36 25.64
N ASP A 73 0.66 5.33 25.07
CA ASP A 73 1.52 6.25 25.82
C ASP A 73 0.72 7.10 26.82
N ARG A 74 -0.42 7.65 26.39
CA ARG A 74 -1.32 8.40 27.27
C ARG A 74 -1.89 7.54 28.40
N TYR A 75 -2.29 6.30 28.09
CA TYR A 75 -2.79 5.37 29.10
C TYR A 75 -1.74 5.09 30.17
N ARG A 76 -0.48 4.85 29.77
CA ARG A 76 0.63 4.64 30.72
C ARG A 76 0.85 5.87 31.60
N LYS A 77 1.00 7.05 30.99
CA LYS A 77 1.25 8.30 31.73
C LYS A 77 0.11 8.75 32.63
N GLY A 78 -1.13 8.45 32.26
CA GLY A 78 -2.33 8.80 33.04
C GLY A 78 -2.73 7.75 34.08
N GLY A 79 -2.22 6.52 33.97
CA GLY A 79 -2.39 5.46 34.97
C GLY A 79 -1.31 5.45 36.07
N ASP A 80 -0.24 6.21 35.88
CA ASP A 80 0.84 6.42 36.86
C ASP A 80 0.65 7.71 37.71
N ALA A 81 -0.55 8.30 37.69
CA ALA A 81 -0.95 9.50 38.46
C ALA A 81 -2.09 9.16 39.43
#